data_AF-A0A162J5U9-F1
#
_entry.id   AF-A0A162J5U9-F1
#
_cell.length_a   1.000
_cell.length_b   1.000
_cell.length_c   1.000
_cell.angle_alpha   90.00
_cell.angle_beta   90.00
_cell.angle_gamma   90.00
#
_symmetry.space_group_name_H-M   'P 1'
#
loop_
_entity.id
_entity.type
_entity.pdbx_description
1 polymer ?
#
loop_
_entity_poly.entity_id
_entity_poly.type
_entity_poly.pdbx_seq_one_letter_code
_entity_poly.pdbx_strand_id
1 'polypeptide(L)'
;MEPIDKKISNFCFKYDLNYTRYADDITISTHLLSKNERERFVKLVIENINNILSEYSFTLNEKKIKVQYAYQQQRVTGIIVNNTMQVPKEYRMKIRQEIYYIKKYGLNSHLMRNHQEKQKYINILKGKINYVLFVNPKDEKMKEYLHYIENHLRY
;
A
#
# COMPACT_ATOMS: atom_id res chain seq x y z
N MET A 1 -0.78 -23.46 7.12
CA MET A 1 -1.48 -22.74 6.03
C MET A 1 -2.90 -23.28 6.00
N GLU A 2 -3.92 -22.41 6.06
CA GLU A 2 -5.31 -22.85 6.09
C GLU A 2 -5.64 -23.74 4.87
N PRO A 3 -6.58 -24.69 4.98
CA PRO A 3 -6.95 -25.56 3.86
C PRO A 3 -7.34 -24.79 2.59
N ILE A 4 -8.01 -23.65 2.74
CA ILE A 4 -8.42 -22.79 1.61
C ILE A 4 -7.21 -22.14 0.93
N ASP A 5 -6.27 -21.61 1.70
CA ASP A 5 -5.06 -20.97 1.16
C ASP A 5 -4.24 -21.99 0.37
N LYS A 6 -4.21 -23.25 0.81
CA LYS A 6 -3.51 -24.34 0.10
C LYS A 6 -4.14 -24.59 -1.27
N LYS A 7 -5.46 -24.62 -1.39
CA LYS A 7 -6.15 -24.78 -2.68
C LYS A 7 -5.91 -23.60 -3.60
N ILE A 8 -6.02 -22.38 -3.10
CA ILE A 8 -5.76 -21.17 -3.89
C ILE A 8 -4.31 -21.13 -4.38
N SER A 9 -3.36 -21.42 -3.48
CA SER A 9 -1.93 -21.45 -3.82
C SER A 9 -1.62 -22.52 -4.88
N ASN A 10 -2.19 -23.73 -4.74
CA ASN A 10 -2.02 -24.80 -5.73
C ASN A 10 -2.59 -24.42 -7.11
N PHE A 11 -3.77 -23.79 -7.14
CA PHE A 11 -4.34 -23.26 -8.38
C PHE A 11 -3.42 -22.22 -9.00
N CYS A 12 -2.93 -21.26 -8.21
CA CYS A 12 -2.04 -20.21 -8.67
C CYS A 12 -0.73 -20.78 -9.23
N PHE A 13 -0.13 -21.74 -8.53
CA PHE A 13 1.10 -22.41 -8.94
C PHE A 13 0.95 -23.11 -10.30
N LYS A 14 -0.19 -23.75 -10.58
CA LYS A 14 -0.46 -24.43 -11.86
C LYS A 14 -0.44 -23.49 -13.07
N TYR A 15 -0.73 -22.21 -12.86
CA TYR A 15 -0.85 -21.20 -13.92
C TYR A 15 0.21 -20.09 -13.83
N ASP A 16 1.32 -20.33 -13.13
CA ASP A 16 2.40 -19.34 -12.92
C ASP A 16 1.90 -18.00 -12.35
N LEU A 17 1.00 -18.09 -11.38
CA LEU A 17 0.44 -16.96 -10.64
C LEU A 17 1.06 -16.87 -9.24
N ASN A 18 1.29 -15.65 -8.78
CA ASN A 18 1.70 -15.39 -7.40
C ASN A 18 0.47 -15.04 -6.56
N TYR A 19 0.32 -15.74 -5.43
CA TYR A 19 -0.75 -15.53 -4.46
C TYR A 19 -0.20 -14.91 -3.18
N THR A 20 -0.86 -13.86 -2.69
CA THR A 20 -0.62 -13.30 -1.36
C THR A 20 -1.96 -12.96 -0.69
N ARG A 21 -2.01 -13.11 0.64
CA ARG A 21 -3.20 -12.82 1.45
C ARG A 21 -2.83 -11.99 2.67
N TYR A 22 -3.62 -10.97 2.97
CA TYR A 22 -3.54 -10.18 4.20
C TYR A 22 -4.93 -10.08 4.81
N ALA A 23 -5.17 -10.77 5.93
CA ALA A 23 -6.52 -10.98 6.48
C ALA A 23 -7.46 -11.52 5.38
N ASP A 24 -8.48 -10.77 4.96
CA ASP A 24 -9.42 -11.16 3.90
C ASP A 24 -9.04 -10.65 2.51
N ASP A 25 -8.04 -9.77 2.41
CA ASP A 25 -7.58 -9.23 1.14
C ASP A 25 -6.68 -10.25 0.43
N ILE A 26 -7.15 -10.77 -0.71
CA ILE A 26 -6.40 -11.66 -1.60
C ILE A 26 -5.86 -10.85 -2.78
N THR A 27 -4.58 -11.05 -3.10
CA THR A 27 -3.95 -10.52 -4.30
C THR A 27 -3.36 -11.66 -5.12
N ILE A 28 -3.67 -11.66 -6.42
CA ILE A 28 -3.13 -12.60 -7.40
C ILE A 28 -2.46 -11.79 -8.50
N SER A 29 -1.23 -12.15 -8.86
CA SER A 29 -0.46 -11.43 -9.89
C SER A 29 0.27 -12.38 -10.84
N THR A 30 0.56 -11.91 -12.05
CA THR A 30 1.30 -12.67 -13.07
C THR A 30 2.05 -11.72 -14.00
N HIS A 31 3.06 -12.27 -14.68
CA HIS A 31 3.89 -11.58 -15.66
C HIS A 31 3.68 -12.12 -17.09
N LEU A 32 2.83 -13.14 -17.28
CA LEU A 32 2.83 -13.99 -18.48
C LEU A 32 1.64 -13.81 -19.43
N LEU A 33 0.92 -12.67 -19.38
CA LEU A 33 -0.28 -12.49 -20.20
C LEU A 33 -0.06 -11.60 -21.43
N SER A 34 -0.18 -12.22 -22.61
CA SER A 34 -0.35 -11.53 -23.89
C SER A 34 -1.59 -10.63 -23.83
N LYS A 35 -1.58 -9.50 -24.56
CA LYS A 35 -2.72 -8.54 -24.52
C LYS A 35 -4.05 -9.19 -24.89
N ASN A 36 -4.03 -10.15 -25.81
CA ASN A 36 -5.22 -10.75 -26.39
C ASN A 36 -5.90 -11.79 -25.47
N GLU A 37 -5.16 -12.31 -24.48
CA GLU A 37 -5.67 -13.38 -23.59
C GLU A 37 -6.08 -12.88 -22.20
N ARG A 38 -5.76 -11.62 -21.89
CA ARG A 38 -5.95 -11.04 -20.54
C ARG A 38 -7.37 -11.18 -20.01
N GLU A 39 -8.37 -10.76 -20.79
CA GLU A 39 -9.75 -10.73 -20.29
C GLU A 39 -10.28 -12.13 -19.99
N ARG A 40 -10.03 -13.08 -20.91
CA ARG A 40 -10.43 -14.48 -20.73
C ARG A 40 -9.74 -15.08 -19.51
N PHE A 41 -8.44 -14.82 -19.36
CA PHE A 41 -7.66 -15.35 -18.26
C PHE A 41 -8.09 -14.77 -16.91
N VAL A 42 -8.35 -13.46 -16.84
CA VAL A 42 -8.87 -12.80 -15.63
C VAL A 42 -10.20 -13.40 -15.21
N LYS A 43 -11.13 -13.64 -16.15
CA LYS A 43 -12.41 -14.31 -15.85
C LYS A 43 -12.18 -15.71 -15.28
N LEU A 44 -11.32 -16.51 -15.92
CA LEU A 44 -10.97 -17.85 -15.46
C LEU A 44 -10.42 -17.83 -14.03
N VAL A 45 -9.53 -16.89 -13.71
CA VAL A 45 -8.98 -16.76 -12.35
C VAL A 45 -10.08 -16.42 -11.34
N ILE A 46 -10.91 -15.42 -11.63
CA ILE A 46 -12.00 -15.01 -10.73
C ILE A 46 -12.97 -16.17 -10.48
N GLU A 47 -13.39 -16.88 -11.52
CA GLU A 47 -14.29 -18.03 -11.42
C GLU A 47 -13.70 -19.16 -10.58
N ASN A 48 -12.43 -19.53 -10.81
CA ASN A 48 -11.78 -20.57 -10.03
C ASN A 48 -11.63 -20.20 -8.55
N ILE A 49 -11.27 -18.94 -8.26
CA ILE A 49 -11.18 -18.46 -6.88
C ILE A 49 -12.55 -18.46 -6.21
N ASN A 50 -13.60 -18.03 -6.92
CA ASN A 50 -14.96 -18.08 -6.38
C ASN A 50 -15.41 -19.51 -6.07
N ASN A 51 -15.09 -20.47 -6.94
CA ASN A 51 -15.40 -21.89 -6.73
C ASN A 51 -14.64 -22.46 -5.52
N ILE A 52 -13.36 -22.12 -5.37
CA ILE A 52 -12.59 -22.54 -4.19
C ILE A 52 -13.20 -21.94 -2.93
N LEU A 53 -13.58 -20.66 -2.94
CA LEU A 53 -14.18 -20.00 -1.78
C LEU A 53 -15.54 -20.59 -1.40
N SER A 54 -16.37 -20.95 -2.38
CA SER A 54 -17.72 -21.47 -2.13
C SER A 54 -17.70 -22.85 -1.47
N GLU A 55 -16.68 -23.68 -1.72
CA GLU A 55 -16.44 -24.93 -0.99
C GLU A 55 -16.26 -24.73 0.52
N TYR A 56 -15.86 -23.53 0.94
CA TYR A 56 -15.70 -23.12 2.35
C TYR A 56 -16.79 -22.15 2.80
N SER A 57 -17.91 -22.05 2.06
CA SER A 57 -19.04 -21.16 2.37
C SER A 57 -18.68 -19.66 2.38
N PHE A 58 -17.64 -19.27 1.64
CA PHE A 58 -17.30 -17.87 1.37
C PHE A 58 -17.74 -17.46 -0.03
N THR A 59 -17.98 -16.16 -0.22
CA THR A 59 -18.31 -15.57 -1.52
C THR A 59 -17.43 -14.36 -1.81
N LEU A 60 -17.08 -14.16 -3.08
CA LEU A 60 -16.38 -12.95 -3.50
C LEU A 60 -17.30 -11.73 -3.42
N ASN A 61 -16.76 -10.62 -2.94
CA ASN A 61 -17.43 -9.33 -3.03
C ASN A 61 -17.13 -8.68 -4.38
N GLU A 62 -18.05 -8.81 -5.34
CA GLU A 62 -17.91 -8.31 -6.72
C GLU A 62 -17.50 -6.82 -6.78
N LYS A 63 -18.06 -5.99 -5.89
CA LYS A 63 -17.76 -4.54 -5.85
C LYS A 63 -16.31 -4.25 -5.44
N LYS A 64 -15.65 -5.19 -4.77
CA LYS A 64 -14.27 -5.06 -4.30
C LYS A 64 -13.25 -5.70 -5.25
N ILE A 65 -13.68 -6.50 -6.24
CA ILE A 65 -12.78 -7.08 -7.23
C ILE A 65 -12.16 -5.96 -8.08
N LYS A 66 -10.83 -5.97 -8.18
CA LYS A 66 -10.08 -4.99 -8.96
C LYS A 66 -9.07 -5.70 -9.84
N VAL A 67 -9.06 -5.34 -11.12
CA VAL A 67 -8.08 -5.80 -12.10
C VAL A 67 -7.20 -4.61 -12.44
N GLN A 68 -5.90 -4.72 -12.20
CA GLN A 68 -4.95 -3.62 -12.39
C GLN A 68 -3.84 -4.02 -13.35
N TYR A 69 -3.76 -3.32 -14.48
CA TYR A 69 -2.75 -3.58 -15.51
C TYR A 69 -1.46 -2.81 -15.23
N ALA A 70 -0.35 -3.27 -15.81
CA ALA A 70 0.98 -2.66 -15.61
C ALA A 70 1.06 -1.16 -15.99
N TYR A 71 0.23 -0.69 -16.93
CA TYR A 71 0.17 0.72 -17.33
C TYR A 71 -0.66 1.60 -16.38
N GLN A 72 -1.33 0.99 -15.40
CA GLN A 72 -2.11 1.69 -14.37
C GLN A 72 -1.34 1.63 -13.05
N GLN A 73 -1.66 2.54 -12.12
CA GLN A 73 -1.16 2.42 -10.76
C GLN A 73 -1.74 1.16 -10.09
N GLN A 74 -0.87 0.22 -9.77
CA GLN A 74 -1.17 -1.00 -9.04
C GLN A 74 -1.02 -0.73 -7.55
N ARG A 75 -2.06 -1.08 -6.79
CA ARG A 75 -2.14 -0.84 -5.35
C ARG A 75 -2.60 -2.10 -4.64
N VAL A 76 -1.77 -2.60 -3.74
CA VAL A 76 -2.04 -3.75 -2.88
C VAL A 76 -2.03 -3.24 -1.44
N THR A 77 -3.11 -3.48 -0.70
CA THR A 77 -3.27 -3.10 0.73
C THR A 77 -2.85 -1.65 1.06
N GLY A 78 -3.05 -0.71 0.13
CA GLY A 78 -2.70 0.70 0.30
C GLY A 78 -1.30 1.11 -0.21
N ILE A 79 -0.45 0.14 -0.55
CA ILE A 79 0.91 0.33 -1.06
C ILE A 79 0.90 0.25 -2.60
N ILE A 80 1.62 1.16 -3.26
CA ILE A 80 1.89 1.11 -4.70
C ILE A 80 2.98 0.09 -4.96
N VAL A 81 2.79 -0.81 -5.92
CA VAL A 81 3.69 -1.95 -6.15
C VAL A 81 4.24 -2.07 -7.59
N ASN A 82 3.92 -1.14 -8.49
CA ASN A 82 4.30 -1.22 -9.92
C ASN A 82 5.78 -1.56 -10.16
N ASN A 83 6.68 -0.69 -9.68
CA ASN A 83 8.12 -0.81 -9.90
C ASN A 83 8.89 -0.85 -8.58
N THR A 84 8.49 0.00 -7.64
CA THR A 84 9.07 0.08 -6.29
C THR A 84 7.92 0.19 -5.30
N MET A 85 8.00 -0.52 -4.18
CA MET A 85 7.06 -0.34 -3.07
C MET A 85 7.09 1.12 -2.62
N GLN A 86 5.93 1.76 -2.60
CA GLN A 86 5.82 3.18 -2.28
C GLN A 86 4.44 3.52 -1.74
N VAL A 87 4.34 4.51 -0.85
CA VAL A 87 3.04 5.03 -0.41
C VAL A 87 2.45 5.98 -1.46
N PRO A 88 1.12 6.23 -1.46
CA PRO A 88 0.49 7.15 -2.39
C PRO A 88 1.16 8.54 -2.43
N LYS A 89 1.21 9.13 -3.63
CA LYS A 89 1.86 10.44 -3.86
C LYS A 89 1.25 11.51 -2.95
N GLU A 90 -0.06 11.48 -2.79
CA GLU A 90 -0.83 12.43 -1.97
C GLU A 90 -0.38 12.37 -0.50
N TYR A 91 -0.08 11.18 0.01
CA TYR A 91 0.41 10.98 1.37
C TYR A 91 1.79 11.65 1.56
N ARG A 92 2.72 11.42 0.63
CA ARG A 92 4.06 12.03 0.68
C ARG A 92 4.01 13.55 0.48
N MET A 93 3.10 14.03 -0.37
CA MET A 93 2.90 15.46 -0.59
C MET A 93 2.41 16.17 0.68
N LYS A 94 1.49 15.55 1.44
CA LYS A 94 1.05 16.10 2.74
C LYS A 94 2.21 16.25 3.71
N ILE A 95 3.06 15.22 3.87
CA ILE A 95 4.25 15.30 4.72
C ILE A 95 5.18 16.42 4.27
N ARG A 96 5.47 16.51 2.97
CA ARG A 96 6.31 17.56 2.40
C ARG A 96 5.75 18.96 2.69
N GLN A 97 4.44 19.13 2.57
CA GLN A 97 3.75 20.37 2.85
C GLN A 97 3.85 20.74 4.34
N GLU A 98 3.60 19.80 5.24
CA GLU A 98 3.74 19.99 6.69
C GLU A 98 5.18 20.43 7.04
N ILE A 99 6.20 19.73 6.54
CA ILE A 99 7.62 20.08 6.76
C ILE A 99 7.96 21.45 6.19
N TYR A 100 7.50 21.78 4.98
CA TYR A 100 7.74 23.09 4.36
C TYR A 100 7.19 24.22 5.24
N TYR A 101 5.95 24.09 5.71
CA TYR A 101 5.35 25.10 6.57
C TYR A 101 6.08 25.25 7.90
N ILE A 102 6.50 24.14 8.51
CA ILE A 102 7.28 24.17 9.76
C ILE A 102 8.63 24.87 9.54
N LYS A 103 9.35 24.56 8.45
CA LYS A 103 10.62 25.23 8.11
C LYS A 103 10.44 26.72 7.84
N LYS A 104 9.34 27.13 7.20
CA LYS A 104 9.10 28.51 6.78
C LYS A 104 8.52 29.42 7.85
N TYR A 105 7.59 28.92 8.66
CA TYR A 105 6.81 29.72 9.61
C TYR A 105 7.01 29.30 11.08
N GLY A 106 7.82 28.27 11.32
CA GLY A 106 8.05 27.70 12.63
C GLY A 106 6.93 26.76 13.09
N LEU A 107 7.28 25.85 14.00
CA LEU A 107 6.35 24.84 14.51
C LEU A 107 5.19 25.45 15.30
N ASN A 108 5.44 26.49 16.11
CA ASN A 108 4.41 27.11 16.95
C ASN A 108 3.27 27.72 16.12
N SER A 109 3.59 28.36 14.99
CA SER A 109 2.58 28.88 14.05
C SER A 109 1.69 27.76 13.49
N HIS A 110 2.28 26.59 13.25
CA HIS A 110 1.55 25.42 12.77
C HIS A 110 0.66 24.79 13.85
N LEU A 111 1.14 24.71 15.10
CA LEU A 111 0.40 24.15 16.23
C LEU A 111 -0.79 25.04 16.64
N MET A 112 -0.64 26.36 16.61
CA MET A 112 -1.72 27.30 16.95
C MET A 112 -2.93 27.17 16.01
N ARG A 113 -2.72 26.82 14.74
CA ARG A 113 -3.81 26.60 13.78
C ARG A 113 -4.55 25.27 13.97
N ASN A 114 -3.89 24.29 14.60
CA ASN A 114 -4.39 22.91 14.70
C ASN A 114 -4.72 22.49 16.14
N HIS A 115 -4.56 23.39 17.13
CA HIS A 115 -4.79 23.14 18.56
C HIS A 115 -4.15 21.84 19.08
N GLN A 116 -2.95 21.52 18.61
CA GLN A 116 -2.26 20.28 19.01
C GLN A 116 -1.13 20.56 19.99
N GLU A 117 -0.98 19.66 20.95
CA GLU A 117 0.18 19.62 21.82
C GLU A 117 1.45 19.33 21.00
N LYS A 118 2.51 20.10 21.26
CA LYS A 118 3.75 20.07 20.47
C LYS A 118 4.34 18.66 20.34
N GLN A 119 4.54 17.96 21.45
CA GLN A 119 5.18 16.65 21.43
C GLN A 119 4.34 15.60 20.70
N LYS A 120 3.02 15.62 20.92
CA LYS A 120 2.07 14.75 20.23
C LYS A 120 2.14 14.94 18.71
N TYR A 121 2.14 16.20 18.24
CA TYR A 121 2.23 16.49 16.81
C TYR A 121 3.55 16.03 16.19
N ILE A 122 4.69 16.27 16.88
CA ILE A 122 6.01 15.79 16.43
C ILE A 122 6.01 14.26 16.30
N ASN A 123 5.45 13.55 17.28
CA ASN A 123 5.37 12.08 17.26
C ASN A 123 4.48 11.58 16.11
N ILE A 124 3.35 12.26 15.84
CA ILE A 124 2.50 11.95 14.68
C ILE A 124 3.29 12.13 13.37
N LEU A 125 4.00 13.24 13.22
CA LEU A 125 4.76 13.52 12.00
C LEU A 125 5.92 12.53 11.81
N LYS A 126 6.64 12.18 12.87
CA LYS A 126 7.65 11.10 12.86
C LYS A 126 7.03 9.77 12.45
N GLY A 127 5.89 9.41 13.02
CA GLY A 127 5.15 8.18 12.67
C GLY A 127 4.79 8.12 11.19
N LYS A 128 4.26 9.22 10.63
CA LYS A 128 3.96 9.33 9.19
C LYS A 128 5.21 9.09 8.34
N ILE A 129 6.34 9.74 8.67
CA ILE A 129 7.59 9.62 7.92
C ILE A 129 8.16 8.20 8.03
N ASN A 130 8.20 7.64 9.25
CA ASN A 130 8.69 6.29 9.50
C ASN A 130 7.85 5.24 8.76
N TYR A 131 6.54 5.42 8.65
CA TYR A 131 5.71 4.56 7.81
C TYR A 131 6.14 4.60 6.34
N VAL A 132 6.44 5.78 5.78
CA VAL A 132 6.96 5.87 4.40
C VAL A 132 8.32 5.19 4.27
N LEU A 133 9.22 5.37 5.23
CA LEU A 133 10.54 4.74 5.24
C LEU A 133 10.48 3.23 5.44
N PHE A 134 9.50 2.73 6.20
CA PHE A 134 9.25 1.31 6.33
C PHE A 134 8.84 0.68 4.99
N VAL A 135 7.95 1.36 4.24
CA VAL A 135 7.52 0.91 2.90
C VAL A 135 8.63 1.07 1.87
N ASN A 136 9.37 2.19 1.90
CA ASN A 136 10.49 2.47 1.02
C ASN A 136 11.70 3.03 1.80
N PRO A 137 12.62 2.16 2.25
CA PRO A 137 13.81 2.58 2.99
C PRO A 137 14.80 3.43 2.19
N LYS A 138 14.61 3.55 0.86
CA LYS A 138 15.48 4.32 -0.04
C LYS A 138 14.94 5.73 -0.33
N ASP A 139 13.84 6.16 0.30
CA ASP A 139 13.30 7.51 0.09
C ASP A 139 14.15 8.58 0.82
N GLU A 140 15.16 9.11 0.12
CA GLU A 140 16.12 10.08 0.67
C GLU A 140 15.47 11.36 1.20
N LYS A 141 14.36 11.82 0.59
CA LYS A 141 13.64 12.99 1.09
C LYS A 141 13.00 12.74 2.44
N MET A 142 12.45 11.54 2.65
CA MET A 142 11.87 11.18 3.94
C MET A 142 12.95 11.02 5.01
N LYS A 143 14.14 10.52 4.67
CA LYS A 143 15.30 10.50 5.58
C LYS A 143 15.73 11.92 5.99
N GLU A 144 15.84 12.83 5.03
CA GLU A 144 16.15 14.25 5.28
C GLU A 144 15.13 14.87 6.25
N TYR A 145 13.84 14.60 6.05
CA TYR A 145 12.78 15.12 6.92
C TYR A 145 12.82 14.52 8.32
N LEU A 146 13.07 13.21 8.45
CA LEU A 146 13.23 12.58 9.76
C LEU A 146 14.39 13.21 10.52
N HIS A 147 15.56 13.32 9.88
CA HIS A 147 16.74 13.94 10.47
C HIS A 147 16.47 15.40 10.91
N TYR A 148 15.77 16.18 10.08
CA TYR A 148 15.39 17.54 10.44
C TYR A 148 14.52 17.59 11.71
N ILE A 149 13.50 16.73 11.81
CA ILE A 149 12.65 16.67 13.00
C ILE A 149 13.47 16.28 14.23
N GLU A 150 14.39 15.34 14.08
CA GLU A 150 15.18 14.83 15.19
C GLU A 150 16.19 15.84 15.74
N ASN A 151 16.75 16.71 14.90
CA ASN A 151 17.76 17.65 15.35
C ASN A 151 17.23 19.05 15.65
N HIS A 152 16.12 19.46 15.03
CA HIS A 152 15.62 20.83 15.15
C HIS A 152 14.28 20.95 15.87
N LEU A 153 13.54 19.84 16.03
CA LEU A 153 12.23 19.85 16.68
C LEU A 153 12.18 19.03 17.98
N ARG A 154 13.28 18.37 18.38
CA ARG A 154 13.37 17.73 19.70
C ARG A 154 13.53 18.81 20.79
N TYR A 155 12.84 18.60 21.91
CA TYR A 155 13.21 19.16 23.21
C TYR A 155 14.08 18.13 23.93
#